data_AF-A0A0H4WW66-F1
#
_entry.id   AF-A0A0H4WW66-F1
#
_cell.length_a   1.000
_cell.length_b   1.000
_cell.length_c   1.000
_cell.angle_alpha   90.00
_cell.angle_beta   90.00
_cell.angle_gamma   90.00
#
_symmetry.space_group_name_H-M   'P 1'
#
loop_
_entity.id
_entity.type
_entity.pdbx_description
1 polymer ?
#
loop_
_entity_poly.entity_id
_entity_poly.type
_entity_poly.pdbx_seq_one_letter_code
_entity_poly.pdbx_strand_id
1 'polypeptide(L)'
;MSIQELPEEIASYTRMLAETASDKIPSQHLGGLCLKLSHQYRALGISLLLREANIDMFFHWLIQSALARQYFLERCQTEGNFASPHRGASAVGPFFDAVTAAQWKLARKIATLASDTHLQGEEYEDDFAYARFLYLFTNFEALDTTGLNDALNQFEEALEGGMSVRLDLCRALLNKDQNAFDASFDGLLVDHELQMKKQQKSILARDATFEPNRQVMVEGLALLQIAGRIGLQTQPEYRFCPGLVRRVDHAPYKPLAFPLIPLEE
;
A
#
# COMPACT_ATOMS: atom_id res chain seq x y z
N MET A 1 -24.24 9.38 -3.36
CA MET A 1 -23.15 10.24 -3.84
C MET A 1 -22.65 9.64 -5.14
N SER A 2 -22.61 10.42 -6.23
CA SER A 2 -22.18 9.92 -7.53
C SER A 2 -20.66 9.83 -7.58
N ILE A 3 -20.10 8.83 -8.27
CA ILE A 3 -18.64 8.75 -8.52
C ILE A 3 -18.10 10.00 -9.22
N GLN A 4 -18.98 10.80 -9.83
CA GLN A 4 -18.66 12.05 -10.52
C GLN A 4 -18.33 13.21 -9.55
N GLU A 5 -18.84 13.20 -8.32
CA GLU A 5 -18.67 14.31 -7.35
C GLU A 5 -17.45 14.09 -6.43
N LEU A 6 -17.03 12.83 -6.27
CA LEU A 6 -15.96 12.43 -5.34
C LEU A 6 -14.60 13.11 -5.59
N PRO A 7 -14.12 13.29 -6.84
CA PRO A 7 -12.77 13.83 -7.05
C PRO A 7 -12.60 15.27 -6.58
N GLU A 8 -13.64 16.10 -6.64
CA GLU A 8 -13.54 17.50 -6.19
C GLU A 8 -13.47 17.60 -4.67
N GLU A 9 -14.28 16.81 -3.95
CA GLU A 9 -14.26 16.75 -2.49
C GLU A 9 -12.91 16.23 -1.98
N ILE A 10 -12.46 15.08 -2.53
CA ILE A 10 -11.16 14.48 -2.21
C ILE A 10 -10.05 15.50 -2.53
N ALA A 11 -10.07 16.16 -3.70
CA ALA A 11 -9.04 17.12 -4.09
C ALA A 11 -9.02 18.37 -3.19
N SER A 12 -10.17 18.86 -2.74
CA SER A 12 -10.24 20.00 -1.84
C SER A 12 -9.60 19.68 -0.48
N TYR A 13 -9.96 18.55 0.11
CA TYR A 13 -9.39 18.13 1.39
C TYR A 13 -7.90 17.77 1.27
N THR A 14 -7.52 17.11 0.16
CA THR A 14 -6.12 16.78 -0.15
C THR A 14 -5.24 18.04 -0.21
N ARG A 15 -5.70 19.10 -0.88
CA ARG A 15 -4.95 20.36 -0.97
C ARG A 15 -4.72 20.98 0.41
N MET A 16 -5.76 21.04 1.25
CA MET A 16 -5.64 21.53 2.61
C MET A 16 -4.61 20.73 3.43
N LEU A 17 -4.63 19.40 3.33
CA LEU A 17 -3.64 18.54 3.99
C LEU A 17 -2.22 18.75 3.45
N ALA A 18 -2.07 18.92 2.13
CA ALA A 18 -0.78 19.12 1.48
C ALA A 18 -0.15 20.48 1.83
N GLU A 19 -0.97 21.53 1.91
CA GLU A 19 -0.57 22.85 2.41
C GLU A 19 -0.06 22.74 3.85
N THR A 20 -0.84 22.10 4.72
CA THR A 20 -0.45 21.87 6.13
C THR A 20 0.85 21.07 6.26
N ALA A 21 1.08 20.10 5.39
CA ALA A 21 2.30 19.26 5.42
C ALA A 21 3.54 19.98 4.90
N SER A 22 3.32 20.98 4.05
CA SER A 22 4.36 21.82 3.44
C SER A 22 4.86 22.89 4.42
N ASP A 23 4.05 23.27 5.42
CA ASP A 23 4.52 24.00 6.58
C ASP A 23 5.56 23.15 7.32
N LYS A 24 6.65 23.75 7.79
CA LYS A 24 7.76 23.04 8.47
C LYS A 24 7.36 22.48 9.83
N ILE A 25 6.49 21.48 9.84
CA ILE A 25 5.99 20.83 11.03
C ILE A 25 6.99 19.77 11.55
N PRO A 26 7.11 19.59 12.87
CA PRO A 26 7.91 18.52 13.45
C PRO A 26 7.47 17.14 12.95
N SER A 27 8.41 16.18 12.81
CA SER A 27 8.07 14.81 12.37
C SER A 27 7.00 14.13 13.24
N GLN A 28 6.90 14.49 14.53
CA GLN A 28 5.87 14.00 15.44
C GLN A 28 4.43 14.24 14.95
N HIS A 29 4.18 15.36 14.26
CA HIS A 29 2.86 15.70 13.72
C HIS A 29 2.71 15.32 12.24
N LEU A 30 3.83 15.07 11.55
CA LEU A 30 3.85 14.78 10.12
C LEU A 30 3.35 13.37 9.80
N GLY A 31 3.58 12.38 10.66
CA GLY A 31 3.27 10.98 10.37
C GLY A 31 1.81 10.71 10.02
N GLY A 32 0.89 11.13 10.89
CA GLY A 32 -0.54 10.99 10.65
C GLY A 32 -1.03 11.78 9.44
N LEU A 33 -0.38 12.91 9.13
CA LEU A 33 -0.70 13.73 7.97
C LEU A 33 -0.26 13.05 6.67
N CYS A 34 0.97 12.52 6.60
CA CYS A 34 1.46 11.78 5.43
C CYS A 34 0.66 10.51 5.16
N LEU A 35 0.22 9.78 6.20
CA LEU A 35 -0.63 8.60 6.02
C LEU A 35 -2.02 8.98 5.48
N LYS A 36 -2.62 10.07 5.99
CA LYS A 36 -3.87 10.60 5.44
C LYS A 36 -3.71 11.05 3.99
N LEU A 37 -2.64 11.78 3.68
CA LEU A 37 -2.34 12.19 2.31
C LEU A 37 -2.18 10.99 1.38
N SER A 38 -1.47 9.96 1.82
CA SER A 38 -1.31 8.72 1.06
C SER A 38 -2.67 8.10 0.69
N HIS A 39 -3.58 8.02 1.67
CA HIS A 39 -4.93 7.50 1.44
C HIS A 39 -5.73 8.36 0.46
N GLN A 40 -5.63 9.68 0.56
CA GLN A 40 -6.32 10.62 -0.33
C GLN A 40 -5.74 10.59 -1.76
N TYR A 41 -4.42 10.58 -1.92
CA TYR A 41 -3.76 10.47 -3.22
C TYR A 41 -4.16 9.17 -3.92
N ARG A 42 -4.13 8.04 -3.22
CA ARG A 42 -4.62 6.77 -3.78
C ARG A 42 -6.08 6.90 -4.26
N ALA A 43 -6.95 7.49 -3.45
CA ALA A 43 -8.36 7.68 -3.83
C ALA A 43 -8.54 8.60 -5.05
N LEU A 44 -7.73 9.67 -5.20
CA LEU A 44 -7.70 10.51 -6.40
C LEU A 44 -7.28 9.71 -7.63
N GLY A 45 -6.18 8.96 -7.53
CA GLY A 45 -5.68 8.11 -8.60
C GLY A 45 -6.73 7.10 -9.05
N ILE A 46 -7.35 6.38 -8.11
CA ILE A 46 -8.42 5.42 -8.41
C ILE A 46 -9.63 6.12 -9.03
N SER A 47 -10.01 7.30 -8.54
CA SER A 47 -11.17 8.02 -9.10
C SER A 47 -10.95 8.44 -10.54
N LEU A 48 -9.75 8.90 -10.89
CA LEU A 48 -9.37 9.25 -12.27
C LEU A 48 -9.32 8.02 -13.17
N LEU A 49 -8.82 6.90 -12.65
CA LEU A 49 -8.87 5.62 -13.36
C LEU A 49 -10.31 5.21 -13.69
N LEU A 50 -11.20 5.22 -12.68
CA LEU A 50 -12.57 4.74 -12.84
C LEU A 50 -13.43 5.65 -13.73
N ARG A 51 -13.17 6.96 -13.72
CA ARG A 51 -13.97 7.93 -14.48
C ARG A 51 -13.48 8.11 -15.92
N GLU A 52 -12.17 8.16 -16.11
CA GLU A 52 -11.55 8.63 -17.35
C GLU A 52 -10.60 7.60 -17.97
N ALA A 53 -10.43 6.44 -17.33
CA ALA A 53 -9.38 5.49 -17.68
C ALA A 53 -7.99 6.14 -17.72
N ASN A 54 -7.76 7.16 -16.88
CA ASN A 54 -6.51 7.92 -16.87
C ASN A 54 -5.42 7.15 -16.12
N ILE A 55 -4.72 6.29 -16.85
CA ILE A 55 -3.65 5.42 -16.35
C ILE A 55 -2.49 6.24 -15.80
N ASP A 56 -2.08 7.29 -16.51
CA ASP A 56 -0.95 8.13 -16.11
C ASP A 56 -1.18 8.75 -14.73
N MET A 57 -2.33 9.39 -14.55
CA MET A 57 -2.64 10.04 -13.28
C MET A 57 -2.92 9.04 -12.16
N PHE A 58 -3.44 7.85 -12.47
CA PHE A 58 -3.54 6.77 -11.50
C PHE A 58 -2.16 6.46 -10.90
N PHE A 59 -1.17 6.17 -11.74
CA PHE A 59 0.17 5.85 -11.28
C PHE A 59 0.88 7.04 -10.64
N HIS A 60 0.75 8.26 -11.18
CA HIS A 60 1.39 9.43 -10.58
C HIS A 60 0.89 9.68 -9.15
N TRP A 61 -0.40 9.48 -8.89
CA TRP A 61 -0.92 9.59 -7.52
C TRP A 61 -0.48 8.45 -6.60
N LEU A 62 -0.33 7.22 -7.10
CA LEU A 62 0.24 6.12 -6.31
C LEU A 62 1.71 6.40 -5.94
N ILE A 63 2.48 6.91 -6.90
CA ILE A 63 3.87 7.31 -6.66
C ILE A 63 3.93 8.47 -5.64
N GLN A 64 3.07 9.47 -5.79
CA GLN A 64 2.97 10.60 -4.84
C GLN A 64 2.62 10.12 -3.41
N SER A 65 1.73 9.13 -3.29
CA SER A 65 1.39 8.46 -2.02
C SER A 65 2.61 7.79 -1.39
N ALA A 66 3.32 6.97 -2.15
CA ALA A 66 4.55 6.31 -1.71
C ALA A 66 5.65 7.32 -1.30
N LEU A 67 5.82 8.41 -2.06
CA LEU A 67 6.77 9.47 -1.75
C LEU A 67 6.42 10.21 -0.46
N ALA A 68 5.14 10.43 -0.17
CA ALA A 68 4.71 11.00 1.12
C ALA A 68 5.11 10.13 2.32
N ARG A 69 5.03 8.80 2.15
CA ARG A 69 5.51 7.83 3.14
C ARG A 69 7.02 7.87 3.30
N GLN A 70 7.77 7.81 2.20
CA GLN A 70 9.24 7.92 2.22
C GLN A 70 9.67 9.20 2.93
N TYR A 71 9.12 10.35 2.53
CA TYR A 71 9.47 11.65 3.09
C TYR A 71 9.31 11.68 4.62
N PHE A 72 8.19 11.19 5.14
CA PHE A 72 7.99 11.11 6.59
C PHE A 72 9.02 10.22 7.27
N LEU A 73 9.28 9.02 6.74
CA LEU A 73 10.22 8.09 7.36
C LEU A 73 11.66 8.63 7.34
N GLU A 74 12.08 9.29 6.26
CA GLU A 74 13.39 9.97 6.17
C GLU A 74 13.52 11.13 7.15
N ARG A 75 12.43 11.90 7.34
CA ARG A 75 12.37 12.95 8.36
C ARG A 75 12.53 12.37 9.76
N CYS A 76 11.86 11.27 10.08
CA CYS A 76 12.05 10.56 11.35
C CYS A 76 13.51 10.12 11.55
N GLN A 77 14.15 9.54 10.53
CA GLN A 77 15.54 9.12 10.62
C GLN A 77 16.49 10.32 10.85
N THR A 78 16.28 11.40 10.10
CA THR A 78 17.10 12.62 10.19
C THR A 78 16.95 13.32 11.54
N GLU A 79 15.74 13.33 12.11
CA GLU A 79 15.45 13.98 13.39
C GLU A 79 15.64 13.05 14.60
N GLY A 80 15.98 11.77 14.39
CA GLY A 80 16.08 10.77 15.45
C GLY A 80 14.73 10.42 16.10
N ASN A 81 13.60 10.69 15.44
CA ASN A 81 12.25 10.44 15.96
C ASN A 81 11.82 8.98 15.70
N PHE A 82 12.52 8.04 16.33
CA PHE A 82 12.26 6.60 16.15
C PHE A 82 11.02 6.11 16.91
N ALA A 83 10.55 6.86 17.91
CA ALA A 83 9.40 6.51 18.75
C ALA A 83 8.04 6.88 18.14
N SER A 84 8.01 7.49 16.94
CA SER A 84 6.73 7.83 16.31
C SER A 84 5.94 6.56 15.95
N PRO A 85 4.68 6.41 16.41
CA PRO A 85 3.87 5.22 16.12
C PRO A 85 3.57 5.09 14.63
N HIS A 86 3.56 6.22 13.91
CA HIS A 86 3.37 6.23 12.47
C HIS A 86 4.53 5.57 11.71
N ARG A 87 5.67 5.24 12.33
CA ARG A 87 6.74 4.44 11.70
C ARG A 87 6.41 2.95 11.58
N GLY A 88 5.34 2.47 12.22
CA GLY A 88 4.94 1.07 12.20
C GLY A 88 4.95 0.45 10.80
N ALA A 89 5.40 -0.79 10.71
CA ALA A 89 5.55 -1.50 9.45
C ALA A 89 4.17 -1.79 8.81
N SER A 90 3.16 -2.04 9.64
CA SER A 90 1.76 -2.29 9.28
C SER A 90 1.09 -1.19 8.44
N ALA A 91 1.65 0.02 8.43
CA ALA A 91 1.23 1.09 7.51
C ALA A 91 1.72 0.83 6.07
N VAL A 92 1.36 -0.33 5.53
CA VAL A 92 1.85 -0.94 4.28
C VAL A 92 1.21 -0.36 3.02
N GLY A 93 0.11 0.38 3.15
CA GLY A 93 -0.61 0.96 2.00
C GLY A 93 0.30 1.70 0.99
N PRO A 94 1.14 2.66 1.42
CA PRO A 94 2.04 3.38 0.50
C PRO A 94 3.12 2.49 -0.12
N PHE A 95 3.51 1.40 0.55
CA PHE A 95 4.38 0.40 -0.05
C PHE A 95 3.68 -0.32 -1.21
N PHE A 96 2.41 -0.72 -1.03
CA PHE A 96 1.62 -1.29 -2.12
C PHE A 96 1.42 -0.31 -3.29
N ASP A 97 1.32 0.99 -3.01
CA ASP A 97 1.23 2.02 -4.06
C ASP A 97 2.51 2.03 -4.92
N ALA A 98 3.68 1.98 -4.29
CA ALA A 98 4.97 1.90 -4.99
C ALA A 98 5.10 0.61 -5.81
N VAL A 99 4.75 -0.54 -5.22
CA VAL A 99 4.82 -1.85 -5.89
C VAL A 99 3.87 -1.92 -7.08
N THR A 100 2.63 -1.41 -6.93
CA THR A 100 1.64 -1.35 -8.02
C THR A 100 2.15 -0.53 -9.19
N ALA A 101 2.84 0.59 -8.92
CA ALA A 101 3.47 1.43 -9.93
C ALA A 101 4.84 0.90 -10.42
N ALA A 102 5.22 -0.33 -10.08
CA ALA A 102 6.52 -0.96 -10.33
C ALA A 102 7.74 -0.10 -9.92
N GLN A 103 7.57 0.79 -8.94
CA GLN A 103 8.64 1.61 -8.39
C GLN A 103 9.38 0.84 -7.30
N TRP A 104 10.10 -0.21 -7.71
CA TRP A 104 10.76 -1.16 -6.81
C TRP A 104 11.82 -0.51 -5.91
N LYS A 105 12.55 0.49 -6.44
CA LYS A 105 13.53 1.24 -5.65
C LYS A 105 12.86 2.02 -4.51
N LEU A 106 11.75 2.68 -4.82
CA LEU A 106 10.92 3.39 -3.84
C LEU A 106 10.30 2.43 -2.81
N ALA A 107 9.76 1.29 -3.26
CA ALA A 107 9.21 0.26 -2.37
C ALA A 107 10.27 -0.26 -1.38
N ARG A 108 11.49 -0.56 -1.87
CA ARG A 108 12.61 -0.96 -1.01
C ARG A 108 13.04 0.14 -0.05
N LYS A 109 13.07 1.39 -0.50
CA LYS A 109 13.40 2.54 0.36
C LYS A 109 12.41 2.67 1.52
N ILE A 110 11.10 2.52 1.26
CA ILE A 110 10.06 2.50 2.30
C ILE A 110 10.30 1.33 3.25
N ALA A 111 10.51 0.12 2.72
CA ALA A 111 10.76 -1.09 3.51
C ALA A 111 11.97 -0.95 4.45
N THR A 112 13.07 -0.34 3.99
CA THR A 112 14.27 -0.12 4.81
C THR A 112 14.09 0.95 5.89
N LEU A 113 13.23 1.95 5.67
CA LEU A 113 13.04 3.05 6.61
C LEU A 113 11.94 2.80 7.65
N ALA A 114 10.99 1.91 7.34
CA ALA A 114 9.94 1.49 8.26
C ALA A 114 10.53 0.83 9.52
N SER A 115 9.73 0.69 10.58
CA SER A 115 10.15 -0.05 11.76
C SER A 115 10.47 -1.51 11.40
N ASP A 116 11.62 -2.01 11.83
CA ASP A 116 12.01 -3.42 11.73
C ASP A 116 11.57 -4.24 12.95
N THR A 117 11.05 -3.57 13.98
CA THR A 117 10.49 -4.16 15.19
C THR A 117 9.01 -3.85 15.34
N HIS A 118 8.28 -4.80 15.92
CA HIS A 118 6.87 -4.66 16.25
C HIS A 118 6.67 -3.55 17.29
N LEU A 119 5.87 -2.55 16.96
CA LEU A 119 5.52 -1.47 17.88
C LEU A 119 4.34 -1.91 18.77
N GLN A 120 4.65 -2.61 19.86
CA GLN A 120 3.63 -3.13 20.79
C GLN A 120 2.70 -2.02 21.29
N GLY A 121 1.39 -2.25 21.13
CA GLY A 121 0.34 -1.29 21.51
C GLY A 121 -0.02 -0.26 20.42
N GLU A 122 0.78 -0.15 19.36
CA GLU A 122 0.57 0.77 18.25
C GLU A 122 0.14 0.06 16.96
N GLU A 123 0.58 -1.19 16.75
CA GLU A 123 0.16 -2.02 15.61
C GLU A 123 -0.16 -3.45 16.04
N TYR A 124 -1.06 -4.10 15.29
CA TYR A 124 -1.33 -5.53 15.45
C TYR A 124 -0.14 -6.36 14.96
N GLU A 125 0.18 -7.43 15.67
CA GLU A 125 1.37 -8.22 15.39
C GLU A 125 1.27 -8.98 14.06
N ASP A 126 0.07 -9.42 13.69
CA ASP A 126 -0.20 -10.09 12.42
C ASP A 126 -0.05 -9.12 11.22
N ASP A 127 -0.52 -7.87 11.35
CA ASP A 127 -0.29 -6.81 10.36
C ASP A 127 1.21 -6.46 10.24
N PHE A 128 1.93 -6.40 11.36
CA PHE A 128 3.38 -6.20 11.37
C PHE A 128 4.11 -7.35 10.65
N ALA A 129 3.79 -8.60 10.99
CA ALA A 129 4.43 -9.77 10.41
C ALA A 129 4.16 -9.87 8.90
N TYR A 130 2.94 -9.54 8.46
CA TYR A 130 2.59 -9.43 7.04
C TYR A 130 3.45 -8.39 6.32
N ALA A 131 3.54 -7.17 6.87
CA ALA A 131 4.36 -6.11 6.30
C ALA A 131 5.86 -6.49 6.27
N ARG A 132 6.38 -7.05 7.36
CA ARG A 132 7.77 -7.51 7.47
C ARG A 132 8.09 -8.55 6.39
N PHE A 133 7.21 -9.54 6.19
CA PHE A 133 7.39 -10.53 5.12
C PHE A 133 7.51 -9.84 3.75
N LEU A 134 6.58 -8.93 3.41
CA LEU A 134 6.58 -8.24 2.11
C LEU A 134 7.82 -7.36 1.90
N TYR A 135 8.26 -6.66 2.95
CA TYR A 135 9.45 -5.82 2.93
C TYR A 135 10.71 -6.65 2.65
N LEU A 136 10.86 -7.82 3.28
CA LEU A 136 11.95 -8.75 3.00
C LEU A 136 11.83 -9.37 1.60
N PHE A 137 10.62 -9.78 1.22
CA PHE A 137 10.39 -10.56 0.00
C PHE A 137 10.60 -9.74 -1.28
N THR A 138 10.37 -8.42 -1.23
CA THR A 138 10.59 -7.53 -2.38
C THR A 138 12.06 -7.17 -2.62
N ASN A 139 12.98 -7.65 -1.76
CA ASN A 139 14.42 -7.59 -2.00
C ASN A 139 14.90 -8.80 -2.84
N PHE A 140 14.41 -8.94 -4.06
CA PHE A 140 14.63 -10.11 -4.92
C PHE A 140 16.09 -10.46 -5.20
N GLU A 141 17.01 -9.49 -5.11
CA GLU A 141 18.45 -9.67 -5.35
C GLU A 141 19.19 -10.29 -4.16
N ALA A 142 18.63 -10.15 -2.96
CA ALA A 142 19.21 -10.63 -1.70
C ALA A 142 18.10 -11.07 -0.75
N LEU A 143 17.40 -12.14 -1.14
CA LEU A 143 16.34 -12.73 -0.31
C LEU A 143 16.93 -13.30 0.97
N ASP A 144 16.52 -12.74 2.10
CA ASP A 144 16.79 -13.28 3.43
C ASP A 144 15.78 -14.38 3.76
N THR A 145 16.08 -15.60 3.34
CA THR A 145 15.20 -16.75 3.58
C THR A 145 14.98 -17.03 5.06
N THR A 146 15.95 -16.74 5.92
CA THR A 146 15.80 -16.92 7.36
C THR A 146 14.81 -15.90 7.90
N GLY A 147 15.02 -14.60 7.61
CA GLY A 147 14.10 -13.55 8.01
C GLY A 147 12.68 -13.72 7.45
N LEU A 148 12.55 -14.26 6.24
CA LEU A 148 11.24 -14.58 5.64
C LEU A 148 10.51 -15.68 6.41
N ASN A 149 11.20 -16.78 6.76
CA ASN A 149 10.61 -17.83 7.58
C ASN A 149 10.29 -17.34 8.99
N ASP A 150 11.15 -16.51 9.59
CA ASP A 150 10.89 -15.90 10.89
C ASP A 150 9.64 -14.99 10.85
N ALA A 151 9.46 -14.22 9.78
CA ALA A 151 8.26 -13.40 9.60
C ALA A 151 6.99 -14.25 9.43
N LEU A 152 7.07 -15.38 8.71
CA LEU A 152 5.95 -16.32 8.58
C LEU A 152 5.60 -16.99 9.91
N ASN A 153 6.60 -17.43 10.68
CA ASN A 153 6.38 -18.02 12.00
C ASN A 153 5.75 -17.00 12.95
N GLN A 154 6.26 -15.76 12.97
CA GLN A 154 5.67 -14.68 13.76
C GLN A 154 4.22 -14.40 13.36
N PHE A 155 3.92 -14.42 12.06
CA PHE A 155 2.55 -14.22 11.57
C PHE A 155 1.64 -15.36 12.04
N GLU A 156 2.08 -16.61 11.95
CA GLU A 156 1.32 -17.77 12.43
C GLU A 156 1.08 -17.75 13.95
N GLU A 157 2.09 -17.39 14.74
CA GLU A 157 1.98 -17.24 16.19
C GLU A 157 0.98 -16.15 16.58
N ALA A 158 1.04 -14.98 15.92
CA ALA A 158 0.14 -13.86 16.15
C ALA A 158 -1.33 -14.16 15.86
N LEU A 159 -1.61 -15.16 15.02
CA LEU A 159 -2.98 -15.59 14.72
C LEU A 159 -3.57 -16.50 15.81
N GLU A 160 -2.77 -17.03 16.73
CA GLU A 160 -3.21 -17.92 17.82
C GLU A 160 -4.08 -19.10 17.34
N GLY A 161 -3.74 -19.68 16.18
CA GLY A 161 -4.50 -20.76 15.54
C GLY A 161 -5.66 -20.29 14.65
N GLY A 162 -5.83 -18.99 14.47
CA GLY A 162 -6.72 -18.39 13.48
C GLY A 162 -6.27 -18.63 12.03
N MET A 163 -7.18 -18.39 11.08
CA MET A 163 -6.90 -18.49 9.65
C MET A 163 -6.66 -17.11 9.05
N SER A 164 -5.75 -17.02 8.07
CA SER A 164 -5.45 -15.78 7.35
C SER A 164 -5.09 -16.07 5.89
N VAL A 165 -5.90 -15.57 4.95
CA VAL A 165 -5.60 -15.66 3.51
C VAL A 165 -4.29 -14.96 3.14
N ARG A 166 -3.89 -13.95 3.90
CA ARG A 166 -2.62 -13.23 3.73
C ARG A 166 -1.43 -14.10 4.12
N LEU A 167 -1.53 -14.88 5.19
CA LEU A 167 -0.49 -15.83 5.57
C LEU A 167 -0.31 -16.91 4.49
N ASP A 168 -1.43 -17.45 4.00
CA ASP A 168 -1.40 -18.44 2.93
C ASP A 168 -0.81 -17.88 1.62
N LEU A 169 -1.12 -16.63 1.28
CA LEU A 169 -0.49 -15.91 0.17
C LEU A 169 1.02 -15.76 0.36
N CYS A 170 1.49 -15.36 1.54
CA CYS A 170 2.92 -15.22 1.81
C CYS A 170 3.65 -16.57 1.65
N ARG A 171 3.05 -17.66 2.15
CA ARG A 171 3.57 -19.03 1.96
C ARG A 171 3.61 -19.42 0.49
N ALA A 172 2.56 -19.15 -0.26
CA ALA A 172 2.50 -19.43 -1.70
C ALA A 172 3.56 -18.66 -2.49
N LEU A 173 3.74 -17.37 -2.17
CA LEU A 173 4.78 -16.52 -2.78
C LEU A 173 6.19 -17.04 -2.48
N LEU A 174 6.48 -17.38 -1.22
CA LEU A 174 7.79 -17.89 -0.81
C LEU A 174 8.15 -19.19 -1.55
N ASN A 175 7.18 -20.09 -1.66
CA ASN A 175 7.37 -21.40 -2.30
C ASN A 175 7.22 -21.36 -3.83
N LYS A 176 6.82 -20.22 -4.41
CA LYS A 176 6.43 -20.10 -5.82
C LYS A 176 5.39 -21.16 -6.22
N ASP A 177 4.45 -21.44 -5.33
CA ASP A 177 3.39 -22.42 -5.57
C ASP A 177 2.22 -21.75 -6.30
N GLN A 178 2.05 -22.08 -7.58
CA GLN A 178 1.01 -21.53 -8.44
C GLN A 178 -0.40 -21.85 -7.91
N ASN A 179 -0.66 -23.09 -7.51
CA ASN A 179 -2.00 -23.50 -7.12
C ASN A 179 -2.39 -22.88 -5.77
N ALA A 180 -1.45 -22.84 -4.83
CA ALA A 180 -1.66 -22.17 -3.55
C ALA A 180 -1.87 -20.67 -3.75
N PHE A 181 -1.09 -20.03 -4.64
CA PHE A 181 -1.23 -18.61 -4.94
C PHE A 181 -2.62 -18.30 -5.50
N ASP A 182 -3.06 -19.04 -6.53
CA ASP A 182 -4.36 -18.81 -7.16
C ASP A 182 -5.51 -18.96 -6.14
N ALA A 183 -5.48 -20.01 -5.32
CA ALA A 183 -6.50 -20.24 -4.30
C ALA A 183 -6.52 -19.16 -3.21
N SER A 184 -5.35 -18.77 -2.69
CA SER A 184 -5.26 -17.75 -1.63
C SER A 184 -5.53 -16.34 -2.16
N PHE A 185 -5.20 -16.05 -3.42
CA PHE A 185 -5.52 -14.77 -4.05
C PHE A 185 -7.03 -14.63 -4.29
N ASP A 186 -7.71 -15.68 -4.75
CA ASP A 186 -9.18 -15.69 -4.85
C ASP A 186 -9.82 -15.50 -3.46
N GLY A 187 -9.27 -16.15 -2.43
CA GLY A 187 -9.66 -15.96 -1.03
C GLY A 187 -9.52 -14.49 -0.58
N LEU A 188 -8.41 -13.85 -0.92
CA LEU A 188 -8.18 -12.43 -0.63
C LEU A 188 -9.23 -11.51 -1.29
N LEU A 189 -9.63 -11.80 -2.53
CA LEU A 189 -10.68 -11.02 -3.22
C LEU A 189 -12.05 -11.17 -2.54
N VAL A 190 -12.38 -12.37 -2.05
CA VAL A 190 -13.59 -12.63 -1.28
C VAL A 190 -13.56 -11.87 0.05
N ASP A 191 -12.44 -11.96 0.78
CA ASP A 191 -12.25 -11.25 2.05
C ASP A 191 -12.35 -9.73 1.87
N HIS A 192 -11.74 -9.18 0.82
CA HIS A 192 -11.89 -7.77 0.47
C HIS A 192 -13.35 -7.38 0.25
N GLU A 193 -14.11 -8.16 -0.53
CA GLU A 193 -15.53 -7.89 -0.75
C GLU A 193 -16.34 -7.90 0.56
N LEU A 194 -16.09 -8.88 1.43
CA LEU A 194 -16.76 -9.00 2.73
C LEU A 194 -16.42 -7.82 3.64
N GLN A 195 -15.15 -7.44 3.71
CA GLN A 195 -14.68 -6.28 4.48
C GLN A 195 -15.32 -4.99 3.96
N MET A 196 -15.34 -4.77 2.65
CA MET A 196 -15.97 -3.58 2.05
C MET A 196 -17.48 -3.55 2.32
N LYS A 197 -18.19 -4.68 2.25
CA LYS A 197 -19.62 -4.77 2.61
C LYS A 197 -19.87 -4.45 4.09
N LYS A 198 -18.97 -4.87 4.98
CA LYS A 198 -19.04 -4.54 6.41
C LYS A 198 -18.80 -3.04 6.65
N GLN A 199 -17.76 -2.49 6.05
CA GLN A 199 -17.41 -1.07 6.17
C GLN A 199 -18.48 -0.14 5.58
N GLN A 200 -19.15 -0.57 4.51
CA GLN A 200 -20.27 0.17 3.90
C GLN A 200 -21.42 0.45 4.89
N LYS A 201 -21.56 -0.38 5.92
CA LYS A 201 -22.56 -0.22 6.99
C LYS A 201 -22.05 0.61 8.17
N SER A 202 -20.83 1.14 8.10
CA SER A 202 -20.17 1.88 9.19
C SER A 202 -20.01 3.36 8.88
N ILE A 203 -19.50 4.14 9.84
CA ILE A 203 -19.19 5.56 9.64
C ILE A 203 -18.11 5.78 8.56
N LEU A 204 -17.25 4.77 8.31
CA LEU A 204 -16.19 4.85 7.31
C LEU A 204 -16.74 5.02 5.88
N ALA A 205 -17.96 4.56 5.62
CA ALA A 205 -18.62 4.75 4.33
C ALA A 205 -18.93 6.22 3.99
N ARG A 206 -18.80 7.13 4.98
CA ARG A 206 -18.97 8.57 4.78
C ARG A 206 -17.68 9.28 4.38
N ASP A 207 -16.53 8.62 4.47
CA ASP A 207 -15.27 9.17 3.97
C ASP A 207 -15.30 9.15 2.44
N ALA A 208 -15.00 10.29 1.80
CA ALA A 208 -15.00 10.41 0.34
C ALA A 208 -14.02 9.43 -0.34
N THR A 209 -12.99 8.97 0.38
CA THR A 209 -12.03 7.98 -0.11
C THR A 209 -12.55 6.54 -0.09
N PHE A 210 -13.66 6.26 0.60
CA PHE A 210 -14.18 4.90 0.75
C PHE A 210 -14.59 4.29 -0.61
N GLU A 211 -15.42 4.98 -1.39
CA GLU A 211 -15.93 4.42 -2.64
C GLU A 211 -14.82 4.11 -3.66
N PRO A 212 -13.83 4.98 -3.91
CA PRO A 212 -12.71 4.62 -4.79
C PRO A 212 -11.96 3.38 -4.31
N ASN A 213 -11.54 3.35 -3.04
CA ASN A 213 -10.76 2.25 -2.48
C ASN A 213 -11.53 0.92 -2.37
N ARG A 214 -12.87 0.97 -2.42
CA ARG A 214 -13.73 -0.22 -2.50
C ARG A 214 -13.79 -0.83 -3.90
N GLN A 215 -13.57 -0.04 -4.95
CA GLN A 215 -13.70 -0.50 -6.33
C GLN A 215 -12.38 -1.03 -6.90
N VAL A 216 -11.24 -0.52 -6.41
CA VAL A 216 -9.90 -0.95 -6.85
C VAL A 216 -9.05 -1.30 -5.63
N MET A 217 -8.63 -2.56 -5.57
CA MET A 217 -7.82 -3.11 -4.48
C MET A 217 -6.33 -2.99 -4.82
N VAL A 218 -5.68 -1.94 -4.31
CA VAL A 218 -4.25 -1.69 -4.57
C VAL A 218 -3.34 -2.76 -3.95
N GLU A 219 -3.71 -3.34 -2.80
CA GLU A 219 -3.02 -4.51 -2.24
C GLU A 219 -3.01 -5.68 -3.24
N GLY A 220 -4.16 -5.98 -3.86
CA GLY A 220 -4.27 -7.03 -4.87
C GLY A 220 -3.42 -6.75 -6.11
N LEU A 221 -3.44 -5.51 -6.62
CA LEU A 221 -2.57 -5.10 -7.73
C LEU A 221 -1.08 -5.27 -7.39
N ALA A 222 -0.67 -4.87 -6.19
CA ALA A 222 0.72 -5.01 -5.74
C ALA A 222 1.15 -6.48 -5.64
N LEU A 223 0.30 -7.34 -5.07
CA LEU A 223 0.56 -8.78 -4.97
C LEU A 223 0.67 -9.45 -6.34
N LEU A 224 -0.16 -9.04 -7.31
CA LEU A 224 -0.07 -9.50 -8.70
C LEU A 224 1.26 -9.06 -9.36
N GLN A 225 1.73 -7.84 -9.09
CA GLN A 225 3.06 -7.39 -9.56
C GLN A 225 4.19 -8.23 -8.96
N ILE A 226 4.12 -8.54 -7.66
CA ILE A 226 5.10 -9.40 -6.98
C ILE A 226 5.07 -10.81 -7.59
N ALA A 227 3.89 -11.41 -7.74
CA ALA A 227 3.70 -12.74 -8.31
C ALA A 227 4.28 -12.84 -9.73
N GLY A 228 3.95 -11.88 -10.60
CA GLY A 228 4.51 -11.82 -11.95
C GLY A 228 6.03 -11.70 -11.96
N ARG A 229 6.61 -10.92 -11.03
CA ARG A 229 8.06 -10.73 -10.92
C ARG A 229 8.81 -11.99 -10.49
N ILE A 230 8.18 -12.88 -9.73
CA ILE A 230 8.78 -14.16 -9.32
C ILE A 230 8.48 -15.33 -10.28
N GLY A 231 7.71 -15.07 -11.35
CA GLY A 231 7.41 -16.03 -12.42
C GLY A 231 6.07 -16.76 -12.29
N LEU A 232 5.23 -16.41 -11.32
CA LEU A 232 3.87 -16.95 -11.22
C LEU A 232 3.00 -16.37 -12.34
N GLN A 233 2.12 -17.21 -12.86
CA GLN A 233 1.12 -16.81 -13.84
C GLN A 233 -0.06 -16.15 -13.13
N THR A 234 -0.65 -15.14 -13.77
CA THR A 234 -1.82 -14.43 -13.25
C THR A 234 -2.87 -14.33 -14.36
N GLN A 235 -4.15 -14.36 -14.00
CA GLN A 235 -5.25 -14.17 -14.94
C GLN A 235 -5.18 -12.77 -15.57
N PRO A 236 -5.66 -12.56 -16.81
CA PRO A 236 -5.66 -11.25 -17.43
C PRO A 236 -6.46 -10.19 -16.66
N GLU A 237 -7.54 -10.63 -16.01
CA GLU A 237 -8.47 -9.78 -15.26
C GLU A 237 -8.83 -10.46 -13.92
N TYR A 238 -8.90 -9.65 -12.87
CA TYR A 238 -9.44 -10.06 -11.57
C TYR A 238 -10.40 -9.00 -11.05
N ARG A 239 -11.35 -9.43 -10.23
CA ARG A 239 -12.26 -8.50 -9.56
C ARG A 239 -11.44 -7.53 -8.70
N PHE A 240 -11.77 -6.24 -8.76
CA PHE A 240 -11.07 -5.14 -8.08
C PHE A 240 -9.63 -4.86 -8.53
N CYS A 241 -9.08 -5.65 -9.47
CA CYS A 241 -7.71 -5.48 -9.98
C CYS A 241 -7.75 -5.35 -11.51
N PRO A 242 -8.15 -4.18 -12.04
CA PRO A 242 -8.37 -4.00 -13.47
C PRO A 242 -7.10 -4.23 -14.28
N GLY A 243 -7.18 -5.06 -15.33
CA GLY A 243 -6.04 -5.41 -16.19
C GLY A 243 -5.37 -4.22 -16.87
N LEU A 244 -6.13 -3.13 -17.08
CA LEU A 244 -5.64 -1.89 -17.68
C LEU A 244 -4.41 -1.32 -16.95
N VAL A 245 -4.39 -1.36 -15.61
CA VAL A 245 -3.29 -0.81 -14.79
C VAL A 245 -2.28 -1.87 -14.36
N ARG A 246 -2.35 -3.07 -14.92
CA ARG A 246 -1.34 -4.11 -14.66
C ARG A 246 -0.14 -4.05 -15.61
N ARG A 247 -0.28 -3.32 -16.73
CA ARG A 247 0.78 -3.17 -17.74
C ARG A 247 1.90 -2.23 -17.29
N VAL A 248 1.61 -1.34 -16.34
CA VAL A 248 2.54 -0.34 -15.78
C VAL A 248 3.18 0.58 -16.84
N ASP A 249 2.50 0.72 -17.98
CA ASP A 249 2.88 1.65 -19.03
C ASP A 249 2.29 3.04 -18.67
N HIS A 250 3.13 3.94 -18.17
CA HIS A 250 2.72 5.31 -17.83
C HIS A 250 3.79 6.35 -18.19
N ALA A 251 3.37 7.59 -18.41
CA ALA A 251 4.24 8.71 -18.66
C ALA A 251 5.23 8.93 -17.48
N PRO A 252 6.43 9.49 -17.75
CA PRO A 252 7.38 9.83 -16.69
C PRO A 252 6.73 10.64 -15.57
N TYR A 253 7.00 10.24 -14.33
CA TYR A 253 6.41 10.85 -13.14
C TYR A 253 6.77 12.34 -13.03
N LYS A 254 5.79 13.14 -12.60
CA LYS A 254 5.99 14.53 -12.21
C LYS A 254 5.36 14.74 -10.83
N PRO A 255 6.04 15.43 -9.89
CA PRO A 255 5.44 15.76 -8.61
C PRO A 255 4.13 16.52 -8.80
N LEU A 256 3.06 16.03 -8.18
CA LEU A 256 1.71 16.59 -8.29
C LEU A 256 1.38 17.50 -7.12
N ALA A 257 1.85 17.14 -5.94
CA ALA A 257 1.56 17.82 -4.67
C ALA A 257 2.67 17.52 -3.65
N PHE A 258 2.42 17.79 -2.37
CA PHE A 258 3.36 17.44 -1.30
C PHE A 258 3.58 15.91 -1.21
N PRO A 259 4.81 15.42 -1.00
CA PRO A 259 6.07 16.16 -1.06
C PRO A 259 6.47 16.46 -2.51
N LEU A 260 7.04 17.66 -2.75
CA LEU A 260 7.56 18.07 -4.07
C LEU A 260 8.97 17.49 -4.30
N ILE A 261 9.09 16.17 -4.22
CA ILE A 261 10.34 15.43 -4.44
C ILE A 261 10.28 14.68 -5.77
N PRO A 262 11.35 14.70 -6.57
CA PRO A 262 11.42 13.89 -7.78
C PRO A 262 11.46 12.41 -7.42
N LEU A 263 10.99 11.57 -8.34
CA LEU A 263 11.24 10.14 -8.26
C LEU A 263 12.72 9.89 -8.61
N GLU A 264 13.43 9.16 -7.76
CA GLU A 264 14.79 8.75 -8.07
C GLU A 264 14.77 7.68 -9.17
N GLU A 265 15.62 7.85 -10.19
CA GLU A 265 15.88 6.84 -11.23
C GLU A 265 16.58 5.59 -10.66
#